data_AF-A0AA46ZQ86-F1
#
_entry.id   AF-A0AA46ZQ86-F1
#
_cell.length_a   1.000
_cell.length_b   1.000
_cell.length_c   1.000
_cell.angle_alpha   90.00
_cell.angle_beta   90.00
_cell.angle_gamma   90.00
#
_symmetry.space_group_name_H-M   'P 1'
#
loop_
_entity.id
_entity.type
_entity.pdbx_description
1 polymer ?
#
loop_
_entity_poly.entity_id
_entity_poly.type
_entity_poly.pdbx_seq_one_letter_code
_entity_poly.pdbx_strand_id
1 'polypeptide(L)'
;MEILFSPIRERLNNRRFTVAGNTHGLSGEGTVFHYHVEGDAIWSTYQGGRIRMGNQVGRVTGTDTVELLYHCLTMDGQILAGWSRGTVGVDSAGNTTLSFVWGWLSGASGGGESSYVELVV
;
A
#
# COMPACT_ATOMS: atom_id res chain seq x y z
N MET A 1 -2.68 -30.26 6.58
CA MET A 1 -2.42 -29.01 7.31
C MET A 1 -3.13 -27.92 6.55
N GLU A 2 -4.38 -27.65 6.93
CA GLU A 2 -5.22 -26.65 6.27
C GLU A 2 -4.54 -25.29 6.39
N ILE A 3 -4.18 -24.71 5.25
CA ILE A 3 -3.69 -23.35 5.18
C ILE A 3 -4.92 -22.49 5.49
N LEU A 4 -5.08 -22.07 6.75
CA LEU A 4 -6.03 -21.01 7.09
C LEU A 4 -5.77 -19.87 6.11
N PHE A 5 -6.78 -19.54 5.30
CA PHE A 5 -6.73 -18.38 4.43
C PHE A 5 -6.30 -17.19 5.28
N SER A 6 -5.13 -16.60 4.98
CA SER A 6 -4.65 -15.44 5.73
C SER A 6 -5.72 -14.35 5.64
N PRO A 7 -6.20 -13.77 6.76
CA PRO A 7 -7.14 -12.65 6.75
C PRO A 7 -6.71 -11.53 5.80
N ILE A 8 -5.39 -11.35 5.61
CA ILE A 8 -4.82 -10.41 4.67
C ILE A 8 -5.24 -10.69 3.22
N ARG A 9 -5.24 -11.96 2.78
CA ARG A 9 -5.65 -12.28 1.40
C ARG A 9 -7.09 -11.88 1.16
N GLU A 10 -8.00 -12.20 2.07
CA GLU A 10 -9.42 -11.84 1.95
C GLU A 10 -9.64 -10.33 1.92
N ARG A 11 -8.79 -9.59 2.63
CA ARG A 11 -8.87 -8.14 2.81
C ARG A 11 -8.10 -7.31 1.80
N LEU A 12 -7.13 -7.89 1.08
CA LEU A 12 -6.32 -7.15 0.10
C LEU A 12 -6.45 -7.66 -1.33
N ASN A 13 -6.62 -8.97 -1.54
CA ASN A 13 -6.47 -9.55 -2.87
C ASN A 13 -7.55 -9.04 -3.82
N ASN A 14 -7.11 -8.48 -4.94
CA ASN A 14 -7.95 -7.85 -5.96
C ASN A 14 -8.82 -6.68 -5.44
N ARG A 15 -8.42 -6.07 -4.32
CA ARG A 15 -9.09 -4.90 -3.76
C ARG A 15 -8.30 -3.63 -4.06
N ARG A 16 -9.03 -2.51 -4.06
CA ARG A 16 -8.50 -1.19 -4.38
C ARG A 16 -8.58 -0.29 -3.16
N PHE A 17 -7.63 0.62 -3.05
CA PHE A 17 -7.52 1.53 -1.91
C PHE A 17 -7.21 2.94 -2.37
N THR A 18 -7.77 3.93 -1.68
CA THR A 18 -7.41 5.34 -1.83
C THR A 18 -6.74 5.85 -0.56
N VAL A 19 -5.97 6.92 -0.69
CA VAL A 19 -5.26 7.56 0.43
C VAL A 19 -6.26 8.31 1.30
N ALA A 20 -6.33 7.95 2.58
CA ALA A 20 -7.09 8.67 3.60
C ALA A 20 -6.22 9.71 4.34
N GLY A 21 -4.90 9.52 4.36
CA GLY A 21 -3.95 10.49 4.91
C GLY A 21 -2.51 10.18 4.52
N ASN A 22 -1.74 11.20 4.12
CA ASN A 22 -0.31 11.06 3.82
C ASN A 22 0.42 12.42 3.86
N THR A 23 0.53 13.04 5.03
CA THR A 23 0.96 14.44 5.18
C THR A 23 2.35 14.73 4.59
N HIS A 24 3.26 13.76 4.59
CA HIS A 24 4.65 13.95 4.15
C HIS A 24 5.03 13.14 2.90
N GLY A 25 4.10 12.35 2.35
CA GLY A 25 4.39 11.43 1.26
C GLY A 25 3.95 11.97 -0.10
N LEU A 26 4.23 11.17 -1.14
CA LEU A 26 3.95 11.55 -2.53
C LEU A 26 2.49 11.31 -2.92
N SER A 27 1.90 10.18 -2.48
CA SER A 27 0.52 9.81 -2.76
C SER A 27 -0.47 10.70 -2.03
N GLY A 28 -1.64 10.93 -2.63
CA GLY A 28 -2.72 11.72 -2.05
C GLY A 28 -4.09 11.16 -2.46
N GLU A 29 -5.17 11.88 -2.18
CA GLU A 29 -6.57 11.41 -2.38
C GLU A 29 -6.88 10.90 -3.80
N GLY A 30 -6.17 11.40 -4.82
CA GLY A 30 -6.30 10.95 -6.20
C GLY A 30 -5.47 9.72 -6.58
N THR A 31 -4.68 9.17 -5.65
CA THR A 31 -3.84 7.99 -5.89
C THR A 31 -4.58 6.72 -5.50
N VAL A 32 -4.74 5.80 -6.46
CA VAL A 32 -5.40 4.51 -6.25
C VAL A 32 -4.39 3.39 -6.32
N PHE A 33 -4.47 2.48 -5.35
CA PHE A 33 -3.66 1.27 -5.25
C PHE A 33 -4.54 0.06 -5.56
N HIS A 34 -4.01 -0.93 -6.28
CA HIS A 34 -4.68 -2.20 -6.55
C HIS A 34 -3.79 -3.36 -6.15
N TYR A 35 -4.18 -4.06 -5.09
CA TYR A 35 -3.38 -5.11 -4.46
C TYR A 35 -3.73 -6.50 -4.98
N HIS A 36 -2.73 -7.37 -4.97
CA HIS A 36 -2.82 -8.79 -5.25
C HIS A 36 -2.05 -9.57 -4.18
N VAL A 37 -2.58 -10.74 -3.82
CA VAL A 37 -1.98 -11.61 -2.81
C VAL A 37 -2.03 -13.07 -3.26
N GLU A 38 -0.87 -13.72 -3.28
CA GLU A 38 -0.70 -15.14 -3.58
C GLU A 38 0.22 -15.78 -2.53
N GLY A 39 -0.32 -16.70 -1.72
CA GLY A 39 0.39 -17.20 -0.55
C GLY A 39 0.71 -16.07 0.42
N ASP A 40 1.99 -15.88 0.73
CA ASP A 40 2.52 -14.78 1.52
C ASP A 40 3.01 -13.60 0.67
N ALA A 41 3.08 -13.74 -0.65
CA ALA A 41 3.54 -12.68 -1.55
C ALA A 41 2.46 -11.63 -1.80
N ILE A 42 2.87 -10.36 -1.78
CA ILE A 42 2.01 -9.21 -2.07
C ILE A 42 2.64 -8.40 -3.19
N TRP A 43 1.83 -7.98 -4.15
CA TRP A 43 2.23 -6.95 -5.11
C TRP A 43 1.06 -6.02 -5.41
N SER A 44 1.37 -4.82 -5.90
CA SER A 44 0.36 -3.86 -6.31
C SER A 44 0.87 -2.94 -7.39
N THR A 45 -0.07 -2.33 -8.11
CA THR A 45 0.18 -1.14 -8.93
C THR A 45 -0.53 0.04 -8.31
N TYR A 46 0.02 1.25 -8.48
CA TYR A 46 -0.64 2.47 -8.06
C TYR A 46 -0.35 3.64 -9.00
N GLN A 47 -1.34 4.53 -9.14
CA GLN A 47 -1.25 5.70 -10.00
C GLN A 47 -2.23 6.79 -9.57
N GLY A 48 -2.01 8.01 -10.05
CA GLY A 48 -2.89 9.16 -9.81
C GLY A 48 -2.27 10.21 -8.88
N GLY A 49 -2.81 11.43 -8.96
CA GLY A 49 -2.19 12.60 -8.35
C GLY A 49 -0.82 12.90 -8.99
N ARG A 50 0.24 12.92 -8.17
CA ARG A 50 1.62 13.18 -8.61
C ARG A 50 2.35 11.95 -9.17
N ILE A 51 1.71 10.78 -9.12
CA ILE A 51 2.30 9.49 -9.52
C ILE A 51 1.80 9.13 -10.91
N ARG A 52 2.71 9.05 -11.88
CA ARG A 52 2.42 8.60 -13.24
C ARG A 52 2.21 7.09 -13.28
N MET A 53 3.12 6.35 -12.64
CA MET A 53 2.99 4.90 -12.41
C MET A 53 3.85 4.47 -11.22
N GLY A 54 3.36 3.52 -10.45
CA GLY A 54 4.06 2.95 -9.31
C GLY A 54 3.76 1.47 -9.15
N ASN A 55 4.72 0.75 -8.57
CA ASN A 55 4.60 -0.66 -8.25
C ASN A 55 5.07 -0.93 -6.83
N GLN A 56 4.51 -1.95 -6.21
CA GLN A 56 4.93 -2.44 -4.90
C GLN A 56 5.13 -3.95 -4.97
N VAL A 57 6.11 -4.44 -4.20
CA VAL A 57 6.34 -5.87 -3.96
C VAL A 57 6.64 -6.06 -2.50
N GLY A 58 6.19 -7.17 -1.92
CA GLY A 58 6.45 -7.45 -0.53
C GLY A 58 5.79 -8.74 -0.08
N ARG A 59 5.52 -8.82 1.22
CA ARG A 59 5.03 -10.03 1.87
C ARG A 59 4.19 -9.77 3.10
N VAL A 60 3.38 -10.77 3.45
CA VAL A 60 2.74 -10.91 4.75
C VAL A 60 3.81 -11.23 5.80
N THR A 61 3.76 -10.55 6.95
CA THR A 61 4.73 -10.73 8.05
C THR A 61 4.10 -11.15 9.37
N GLY A 62 2.77 -11.28 9.43
CA GLY A 62 2.01 -11.69 10.59
C GLY A 62 0.53 -11.87 10.26
N THR A 63 -0.33 -11.96 11.28
CA THR A 63 -1.78 -12.15 11.09
C THR A 63 -2.42 -11.00 10.29
N ASP A 64 -1.97 -9.78 10.54
CA ASP A 64 -2.51 -8.53 10.00
C ASP A 64 -1.40 -7.56 9.57
N THR A 65 -0.15 -8.01 9.49
CA THR A 65 1.00 -7.16 9.18
C THR A 65 1.64 -7.51 7.83
N VAL A 66 2.18 -6.48 7.17
CA VAL A 66 2.83 -6.59 5.85
C VAL A 66 4.10 -5.73 5.80
N GLU A 67 5.03 -6.11 4.93
CA GLU A 67 6.21 -5.32 4.59
C GLU A 67 6.31 -5.20 3.07
N LEU A 68 6.51 -3.99 2.56
CA LEU A 68 6.56 -3.70 1.12
C LEU A 68 7.80 -2.86 0.78
N LEU A 69 8.33 -3.10 -0.41
CA LEU A 69 9.15 -2.17 -1.18
C LEU A 69 8.28 -1.55 -2.25
N TYR A 70 8.48 -0.25 -2.50
CA TYR A 70 7.74 0.46 -3.53
C TYR A 70 8.67 1.33 -4.36
N HIS A 71 8.26 1.59 -5.60
CA HIS A 71 8.90 2.56 -6.46
C HIS A 71 7.89 3.20 -7.42
N CYS A 72 8.17 4.42 -7.85
CA CYS A 72 7.31 5.11 -8.81
C CYS A 72 8.07 6.07 -9.72
N LEU A 73 7.39 6.42 -10.80
CA LEU A 73 7.72 7.47 -11.72
C LEU A 73 6.72 8.61 -11.52
N THR A 74 7.22 9.80 -11.20
CA THR A 74 6.37 10.97 -10.96
C THR A 74 5.92 11.60 -12.29
N MET A 75 4.96 12.52 -12.21
CA MET A 75 4.57 13.34 -13.36
C MET A 75 5.72 14.23 -13.87
N ASP A 76 6.64 14.62 -12.98
CA ASP A 76 7.84 15.41 -13.30
C ASP A 76 9.02 14.55 -13.80
N GLY A 77 8.80 13.24 -14.00
CA GLY A 77 9.81 12.33 -14.52
C GLY A 77 10.84 11.83 -13.49
N GLN A 78 10.65 12.11 -12.21
CA GLN A 78 11.53 11.61 -11.15
C GLN A 78 11.24 10.14 -10.85
N ILE A 79 12.29 9.37 -10.54
CA ILE A 79 12.17 7.98 -10.08
C ILE A 79 12.48 7.94 -8.59
N LEU A 80 11.51 7.52 -7.80
CA LEU A 80 11.61 7.41 -6.34
C LEU A 80 11.39 5.97 -5.90
N ALA A 81 12.06 5.54 -4.84
CA ALA A 81 11.87 4.21 -4.24
C ALA A 81 11.94 4.28 -2.71
N GLY A 82 11.23 3.37 -2.03
CA GLY A 82 11.15 3.33 -0.58
C GLY A 82 10.69 2.00 -0.02
N TRP A 83 10.57 1.95 1.30
CA TRP A 83 10.06 0.81 2.06
C TRP A 83 8.87 1.24 2.91
N SER A 84 7.99 0.30 3.23
CA SER A 84 6.90 0.52 4.18
C SER A 84 6.59 -0.74 4.97
N ARG A 85 6.19 -0.56 6.23
CA ARG A 85 5.61 -1.62 7.07
C ARG A 85 4.21 -1.18 7.46
N GLY A 86 3.25 -2.08 7.32
CA GLY A 86 1.86 -1.73 7.54
C GLY A 86 1.05 -2.79 8.27
N THR A 87 -0.11 -2.33 8.72
CA THR A 87 -1.14 -3.14 9.36
C THR A 87 -2.43 -3.07 8.54
N VAL A 88 -3.15 -4.17 8.49
CA VAL A 88 -4.45 -4.32 7.82
C VAL A 88 -5.53 -4.33 8.88
N GLY A 89 -6.39 -3.31 8.88
CA GLY A 89 -7.47 -3.12 9.82
C GLY A 89 -8.84 -3.11 9.15
N VAL A 90 -9.85 -2.79 9.96
CA VAL A 90 -11.24 -2.63 9.52
C VAL A 90 -11.83 -1.39 10.22
N ASP A 91 -12.56 -0.56 9.48
CA ASP A 91 -13.27 0.59 10.06
C ASP A 91 -14.63 0.21 10.68
N SER A 92 -15.34 1.19 11.23
CA SER A 92 -16.67 0.99 11.84
C SER A 92 -17.76 0.57 10.83
N ALA A 93 -17.53 0.77 9.53
CA ALA A 93 -18.43 0.37 8.46
C ALA A 93 -18.08 -1.01 7.89
N GLY A 94 -16.99 -1.64 8.34
CA GLY A 94 -16.55 -2.95 7.88
C GLY A 94 -15.58 -2.91 6.68
N ASN A 95 -15.22 -1.71 6.20
CA ASN A 95 -14.28 -1.54 5.10
C ASN A 95 -12.85 -1.81 5.57
N THR A 96 -12.04 -2.35 4.67
CA THR A 96 -10.63 -2.59 4.97
C THR A 96 -9.88 -1.26 5.07
N THR A 97 -9.05 -1.11 6.10
CA THR A 97 -8.15 0.03 6.28
C THR A 97 -6.70 -0.43 6.28
N LEU A 98 -5.80 0.43 5.81
CA LEU A 98 -4.36 0.17 5.88
C LEU A 98 -3.67 1.33 6.57
N SER A 99 -2.72 1.02 7.44
CA SER A 99 -1.85 2.01 8.08
C SER A 99 -0.41 1.61 7.85
N PHE A 100 0.44 2.56 7.46
CA PHE A 100 1.85 2.30 7.16
C PHE A 100 2.77 3.33 7.80
N VAL A 101 3.91 2.85 8.31
CA VAL A 101 5.13 3.64 8.47
C VAL A 101 6.01 3.37 7.26
N TRP A 102 6.57 4.43 6.67
CA TRP A 102 7.35 4.33 5.45
C TRP A 102 8.60 5.23 5.48
N GLY A 103 9.59 4.89 4.64
CA GLY A 103 10.79 5.69 4.42
C GLY A 103 11.30 5.60 2.99
N TRP A 104 12.04 6.63 2.55
CA TRP A 104 12.68 6.65 1.25
C TRP A 104 13.99 5.86 1.23
N LEU A 105 14.25 5.16 0.13
CA LEU A 105 15.51 4.47 -0.19
C LEU A 105 16.30 5.21 -1.26
N SER A 106 15.62 5.83 -2.23
CA SER A 106 16.26 6.55 -3.34
C SER A 106 15.34 7.65 -3.88
N GLY A 107 15.97 8.72 -4.39
CA GLY A 107 15.31 9.86 -5.02
C GLY A 107 14.75 10.91 -4.05
N ALA A 108 14.62 10.57 -2.76
CA ALA A 108 14.21 11.47 -1.69
C ALA A 108 14.77 10.99 -0.34
N SER A 109 14.63 11.80 0.70
CA SER A 109 15.06 11.50 2.08
C SER A 109 13.92 11.66 3.07
N GLY A 110 14.00 10.95 4.19
CA GLY A 110 13.00 11.00 5.25
C GLY A 110 11.97 9.88 5.16
N GLY A 111 10.89 10.04 5.93
CA GLY A 111 9.84 9.04 6.08
C GLY A 111 8.59 9.65 6.69
N GLY A 112 7.59 8.83 6.91
CA GLY A 112 6.34 9.28 7.51
C GLY A 112 5.35 8.16 7.72
N GLU A 113 4.12 8.57 7.97
CA GLU A 113 2.97 7.69 8.13
C GLU A 113 1.96 7.94 7.03
N SER A 114 1.20 6.91 6.67
CA SER A 114 0.10 7.03 5.72
C SER A 114 -1.02 6.05 6.05
N SER A 115 -2.25 6.46 5.77
CA SER A 115 -3.45 5.66 5.95
C SER A 115 -4.26 5.59 4.65
N TYR A 116 -4.93 4.46 4.46
CA TYR A 116 -5.68 4.13 3.25
C TYR A 116 -6.99 3.46 3.64
N VAL A 117 -8.00 3.69 2.83
CA VAL A 117 -9.31 3.06 2.97
C VAL A 117 -9.68 2.35 1.68
N GLU A 118 -10.35 1.22 1.82
CA GLU A 118 -10.88 0.45 0.70
C GLU A 118 -11.81 1.31 -0.17
N LEU A 119 -11.56 1.29 -1.46
CA LEU A 119 -12.37 1.94 -2.47
C LEU A 119 -13.47 0.96 -2.91
N VAL A 120 -14.65 1.11 -2.30
CA VAL A 120 -15.86 0.37 -2.66
C VAL A 120 -16.54 1.11 -3.82
N VAL A 121 -16.60 0.47 -4.99
CA VAL A 121 -17.22 1.01 -6.22
C VAL A 121 -18.39 0.13 -6.62
#